data_AF-A0A841VUI3-F1
#
_entry.id   AF-A0A841VUI3-F1
#
_cell.length_a   1.000
_cell.length_b   1.000
_cell.length_c   1.000
_cell.angle_alpha   90.00
_cell.angle_beta   90.00
_cell.angle_gamma   90.00
#
_symmetry.space_group_name_H-M   'P 1'
#
loop_
_entity.id
_entity.type
_entity.pdbx_description
1 polymer ?
#
loop_
_entity_poly.entity_id
_entity_poly.type
_entity_poly.pdbx_seq_one_letter_code
_entity_poly.pdbx_strand_id
1 'polypeptide(L)'
;MPFMTWELWLARDIVTDNPLPWQKSIDKLTPGRVAQAMGGVFAAIGTPSVPPKPRGKSPGWKAGKKRHRKNRCPIVKKTVTQPRKEPSVAV
;
A
#
# COMPACT_ATOMS: atom_id res chain seq x y z
N MET A 1 -17.68 18.49 -0.01
CA MET A 1 -16.73 18.57 1.12
C MET A 1 -16.29 20.02 1.30
N PRO A 2 -16.88 20.78 2.24
CA PRO A 2 -16.64 22.22 2.37
C PRO A 2 -15.32 22.58 3.09
N PHE A 3 -14.61 21.64 3.70
CA PHE A 3 -13.39 21.95 4.45
C PHE A 3 -12.24 22.53 3.60
N MET A 4 -12.14 22.16 2.32
CA MET A 4 -11.08 22.68 1.45
C MET A 4 -11.31 24.11 0.97
N THR A 5 -12.48 24.72 1.18
CA THR A 5 -12.73 26.07 0.66
C THR A 5 -12.03 27.15 1.48
N TRP A 6 -11.94 27.01 2.81
CA TRP A 6 -11.31 28.02 3.67
C TRP A 6 -9.79 28.03 3.54
N GLU A 7 -9.16 26.85 3.49
CA GLU A 7 -7.72 26.75 3.27
C GLU A 7 -7.30 27.38 1.94
N LEU A 8 -8.05 27.09 0.86
CA LEU A 8 -7.81 27.72 -0.44
C LEU A 8 -8.10 29.22 -0.44
N TRP A 9 -9.06 29.68 0.37
CA TRP A 9 -9.36 31.11 0.48
C TRP A 9 -8.23 31.86 1.17
N LEU A 10 -7.71 31.34 2.29
CA LEU A 10 -6.56 31.92 3.00
C LEU A 10 -5.27 31.85 2.18
N ALA A 11 -5.08 30.77 1.43
CA ALA A 11 -3.88 30.58 0.61
C ALA A 11 -3.82 31.54 -0.60
N ARG A 12 -4.92 32.18 -0.98
CA ARG A 12 -5.01 33.03 -2.17
C ARG A 12 -3.98 34.15 -2.19
N ASP A 13 -3.68 34.74 -1.04
CA ASP A 13 -2.76 35.88 -0.92
C ASP A 13 -1.30 35.44 -0.76
N ILE A 14 -1.06 34.13 -0.56
CA ILE A 14 0.27 33.55 -0.32
C ILE A 14 0.77 32.84 -1.58
N VAL A 15 -0.13 32.24 -2.35
CA VAL A 15 0.18 31.40 -3.51
C VAL A 15 0.54 32.24 -4.73
N THR A 16 1.69 31.94 -5.34
CA THR A 16 2.08 32.45 -6.65
C THR A 16 1.41 31.64 -7.77
N ASP A 17 0.88 32.30 -8.81
CA ASP A 17 0.26 31.58 -9.95
C ASP A 17 1.26 30.64 -10.63
N ASN A 18 0.84 29.40 -10.90
CA ASN A 18 1.62 28.41 -11.64
C ASN A 18 0.76 27.81 -12.76
N PRO A 19 0.57 28.54 -13.88
CA PRO A 19 -0.28 28.10 -14.96
C PRO A 19 0.30 26.95 -15.77
N LEU A 20 -0.58 26.08 -16.23
CA LEU A 20 -0.22 25.07 -17.23
C LEU A 20 0.04 25.77 -18.58
N PRO A 21 0.83 25.16 -19.49
CA PRO A 21 1.26 25.80 -20.72
C PRO A 21 0.12 26.33 -21.62
N TRP A 22 -1.07 25.73 -21.53
CA TRP A 22 -2.26 26.11 -22.28
C TRP A 22 -3.20 27.08 -21.54
N GLN A 23 -2.86 27.49 -20.33
CA GLN A 23 -3.74 28.21 -19.42
C GLN A 23 -3.31 29.68 -19.31
N LYS A 24 -4.21 30.62 -19.61
CA LYS A 24 -3.93 32.07 -19.55
C LYS A 24 -3.62 32.52 -18.12
N SER A 25 -2.61 33.37 -17.94
CA SER A 25 -2.33 34.01 -16.64
C SER A 25 -3.52 34.86 -16.18
N ILE A 26 -3.78 34.90 -14.87
CA ILE A 26 -4.90 35.64 -14.27
C ILE A 26 -4.39 36.37 -13.03
N ASP A 27 -4.65 37.66 -12.92
CA ASP A 27 -4.23 38.47 -11.76
C ASP A 27 -5.00 38.10 -10.49
N LYS A 28 -6.31 37.85 -10.61
CA LYS A 28 -7.17 37.42 -9.50
C LYS A 28 -7.37 35.91 -9.57
N LEU A 29 -6.60 35.18 -8.76
CA LEU A 29 -6.69 33.72 -8.72
C LEU A 29 -8.10 33.26 -8.30
N THR A 30 -8.63 32.28 -9.02
CA THR A 30 -9.84 31.55 -8.64
C THR A 30 -9.49 30.44 -7.65
N PRO A 31 -10.43 29.90 -6.86
CA PRO A 31 -10.13 28.80 -5.94
C PRO A 31 -9.49 27.58 -6.63
N GLY A 32 -9.88 27.29 -7.88
CA GLY A 32 -9.26 26.24 -8.69
C GLY A 32 -7.80 26.55 -9.08
N ARG A 33 -7.50 27.82 -9.39
CA ARG A 33 -6.13 28.28 -9.62
C ARG A 33 -5.25 28.18 -8.38
N VAL A 34 -5.80 28.56 -7.23
CA VAL A 34 -5.10 28.45 -5.94
C VAL A 34 -4.79 26.98 -5.63
N ALA A 35 -5.76 26.07 -5.82
CA ALA A 35 -5.56 24.64 -5.60
C ALA A 35 -4.45 24.06 -6.50
N GLN A 36 -4.39 24.49 -7.76
CA GLN A 36 -3.36 24.06 -8.70
C GLN A 36 -1.95 24.48 -8.27
N ALA A 37 -1.80 25.67 -7.71
CA ALA A 37 -0.51 26.20 -7.26
C ALA A 37 -0.17 25.87 -5.78
N MET A 38 -1.11 25.29 -5.03
CA MET A 38 -0.96 24.95 -3.61
C MET A 38 0.21 24.00 -3.32
N GLY A 39 0.64 23.19 -4.30
CA GLY A 39 1.80 22.31 -4.18
C GLY A 39 3.10 23.04 -3.79
N GLY A 40 3.28 24.29 -4.24
CA GLY A 40 4.44 25.10 -3.86
C GLY A 40 4.43 25.49 -2.39
N VAL A 41 3.26 25.82 -1.84
CA VAL A 41 3.09 26.14 -0.42
C VAL A 41 3.37 24.93 0.45
N PHE A 42 2.86 23.75 0.06
CA PHE A 42 3.15 22.51 0.79
C PHE A 42 4.63 22.12 0.72
N ALA A 43 5.30 22.36 -0.40
CA ALA A 43 6.74 22.13 -0.49
C ALA A 43 7.54 23.04 0.45
N ALA A 44 7.12 24.30 0.62
CA ALA A 44 7.75 25.25 1.54
C ALA A 44 7.53 24.90 3.02
N ILE A 45 6.32 24.44 3.37
CA ILE A 45 5.99 23.99 4.74
C ILE A 45 6.71 22.65 5.04
N GLY A 46 6.90 21.82 4.03
CA GLY A 46 7.40 20.46 4.17
C GLY A 46 6.33 19.50 4.68
N THR A 47 6.76 18.31 5.11
CA THR A 47 5.87 17.31 5.72
C THR A 47 6.41 16.93 7.10
N PRO A 48 5.55 16.91 8.14
CA PRO A 48 5.94 16.35 9.44
C PRO A 48 6.06 14.81 9.38
N SER A 49 5.69 14.21 8.25
CA SER A 49 5.67 12.77 8.09
C SER A 49 7.08 12.19 7.97
N VAL A 50 7.35 11.16 8.77
CA VAL A 50 8.59 10.38 8.68
C VAL A 50 8.58 9.60 7.36
N PRO A 51 9.75 9.42 6.69
CA PRO A 51 9.83 8.60 5.50
C PRO A 51 9.23 7.21 5.74
N PRO A 52 8.50 6.64 4.76
CA PRO A 52 7.91 5.33 4.91
C PRO A 52 9.01 4.30 5.15
N LYS A 53 8.72 3.29 5.98
CA LYS A 53 9.65 2.19 6.19
C LYS A 53 9.94 1.53 4.84
N PRO A 54 11.20 1.47 4.37
CA PRO A 54 11.50 0.84 3.09
C PRO A 54 11.04 -0.61 3.18
N ARG A 55 10.27 -1.05 2.19
CA ARG A 55 9.97 -2.47 2.02
C ARG A 55 11.25 -3.14 1.53
N GLY A 56 12.17 -3.39 2.46
CA GLY A 56 13.41 -4.09 2.18
C GLY A 56 13.11 -5.43 1.53
N LYS A 57 13.93 -5.85 0.57
CA LYS A 57 14.00 -7.26 0.23
C LYS A 57 14.52 -7.97 1.47
N SER A 58 13.89 -9.09 1.85
CA SER A 58 14.48 -9.97 2.86
C SER A 58 15.92 -10.28 2.44
N PRO A 59 16.89 -10.34 3.37
CA PRO A 59 18.30 -10.67 3.06
C PRO A 59 18.49 -11.99 2.31
N GLY A 60 17.42 -12.75 2.12
CA GLY A 60 17.44 -14.04 1.48
C GLY A 60 18.14 -15.06 2.36
N TRP A 61 18.55 -16.15 1.75
CA TRP A 61 19.32 -17.18 2.43
C TRP A 61 20.81 -16.84 2.34
N LYS A 62 21.52 -16.82 3.48
CA LYS A 62 22.96 -16.51 3.51
C LYS A 62 23.75 -17.52 2.67
N ALA A 63 24.66 -17.04 1.83
CA ALA A 63 25.60 -17.88 1.09
C ALA A 63 26.40 -18.79 2.06
N GLY A 64 26.60 -20.04 1.67
CA GLY A 64 27.29 -21.05 2.50
C GLY A 64 26.43 -21.69 3.60
N LYS A 65 25.23 -21.19 3.89
CA LYS A 65 24.32 -21.85 4.84
C LYS A 65 23.65 -23.05 4.14
N LYS A 66 23.82 -24.27 4.67
CA LYS A 66 23.17 -25.46 4.11
C LYS A 66 21.65 -25.42 4.37
N ARG A 67 20.82 -25.65 3.34
CA ARG A 67 19.37 -25.79 3.52
C ARG A 67 19.04 -27.18 4.06
N HIS A 68 18.28 -27.24 5.14
CA HIS A 68 17.71 -28.50 5.59
C HIS A 68 16.46 -28.81 4.77
N ARG A 69 16.33 -30.06 4.34
CA ARG A 69 15.09 -30.55 3.73
C ARG A 69 14.00 -30.52 4.79
N LYS A 70 12.81 -30.03 4.44
CA LYS A 70 11.65 -30.06 5.34
C LYS A 70 11.31 -31.52 5.68
N ASN A 71 11.07 -31.80 6.96
CA ASN A 71 10.65 -33.13 7.41
C ASN A 71 9.35 -33.50 6.71
N ARG A 72 9.31 -34.70 6.13
CA ARG A 72 8.09 -35.24 5.52
C ARG A 72 7.25 -35.85 6.63
N CYS A 73 6.08 -35.29 6.86
CA CYS A 73 5.07 -35.92 7.72
C CYS A 73 4.33 -37.00 6.91
N PRO A 74 3.93 -38.12 7.53
CA PRO A 74 3.10 -39.12 6.88
C PRO A 74 1.73 -38.55 6.51
N ILE A 75 1.13 -39.10 5.44
CA ILE A 75 -0.21 -38.71 4.99
C ILE A 75 -1.22 -39.33 5.95
N VAL A 76 -1.87 -38.48 6.76
CA VAL A 76 -3.02 -38.90 7.57
C VAL A 76 -4.24 -38.98 6.67
N LYS A 77 -4.70 -40.19 6.35
CA LYS A 77 -5.97 -40.42 5.63
C LYS A 77 -7.10 -40.49 6.65
N LYS A 78 -8.20 -39.77 6.40
CA LYS A 78 -9.40 -39.77 7.28
C LYS A 78 -10.24 -41.05 7.19
N THR A 79 -9.96 -41.91 6.20
CA THR A 79 -10.78 -43.08 5.92
C THR A 79 -10.35 -44.25 6.81
N VAL A 80 -11.30 -44.83 7.54
CA VAL A 80 -11.11 -46.07 8.29
C VAL A 80 -11.18 -47.23 7.31
N THR A 81 -10.10 -47.99 7.14
CA THR A 81 -10.15 -49.27 6.43
C THR A 81 -10.98 -50.24 7.28
N GLN A 82 -12.16 -50.61 6.80
CA GLN A 82 -12.99 -51.62 7.45
C GLN A 82 -12.27 -52.98 7.39
N PRO A 83 -12.16 -53.71 8.51
CA PRO A 83 -11.58 -55.05 8.50
C PRO A 83 -12.45 -55.98 7.63
N ARG A 84 -11.78 -56.85 6.87
CA ARG A 84 -12.43 -57.81 5.98
C ARG A 84 -13.24 -58.80 6.84
N LYS A 85 -14.56 -58.86 6.60
CA LYS A 85 -15.47 -59.81 7.26
C LYS A 85 -15.13 -61.23 6.80
N GLU A 86 -14.81 -62.12 7.73
CA GLU A 86 -14.60 -63.53 7.42
C GLU A 86 -15.95 -64.22 7.11
N PRO A 87 -15.99 -65.15 6.15
CA PRO A 87 -17.24 -65.82 5.77
C PRO A 87 -17.72 -66.72 6.91
N SER A 88 -18.98 -66.56 7.31
CA SER A 88 -19.62 -67.42 8.30
C SER A 88 -19.77 -68.83 7.75
N VAL A 89 -19.12 -69.80 8.38
CA VAL A 89 -19.33 -71.23 8.10
C VAL A 89 -20.71 -71.61 8.66
N ALA A 90 -21.62 -72.03 7.79
CA ALA A 90 -22.94 -72.55 8.19
C ALA A 90 -22.78 -73.97 8.75
N VAL A 91 -23.39 -74.22 9.90
CA VAL A 91 -23.54 -75.54 10.54
C VAL A 91 -24.93 -76.08 10.25
#